data_AF-A0A2V8IC42-F1
#
_entry.id   AF-A0A2V8IC42-F1
#
_cell.length_a   1.000
_cell.length_b   1.000
_cell.length_c   1.000
_cell.angle_alpha   90.00
_cell.angle_beta   90.00
_cell.angle_gamma   90.00
#
_symmetry.space_group_name_H-M   'P 1'
#
loop_
_entity.id
_entity.type
_entity.pdbx_description
1 polymer ?
#
loop_
_entity_poly.entity_id
_entity_poly.type
_entity_poly.pdbx_seq_one_letter_code
_entity_poly.pdbx_strand_id
1 'polypeptide(L)'
;MPGSRTILSAAAIAAACLLNVATARGQAERPPMAEEVFKNVQMLKGIPVKEFMGTMGFFSAATGMNCTQCHIEESGGNWARYADDTDLKRTARRMIAMVNSINQSWFRGQRVVTCYSCHRGGAKPMVIPDLAEQYSEPVLRVPDEIQRDFQGVPSATQILDKYVQAVGGMQRLSSLTSFV
;
A
#
# COMPACT_ATOMS: atom_id res chain seq x y z
N MET A 1 8.77 -45.95 -62.33
CA MET A 1 9.16 -45.16 -61.14
C MET A 1 7.93 -44.37 -60.66
N PRO A 2 7.33 -44.72 -59.52
CA PRO A 2 6.21 -43.98 -58.93
C PRO A 2 6.74 -42.99 -57.87
N GLY A 3 6.28 -41.73 -57.87
CA GLY A 3 6.59 -40.83 -56.77
C GLY A 3 6.46 -39.35 -57.13
N SER A 4 5.24 -38.79 -57.07
CA SER A 4 5.07 -37.33 -57.00
C SER A 4 3.61 -36.93 -56.65
N ARG A 5 2.97 -37.57 -55.66
CA ARG A 5 1.61 -37.16 -55.23
C ARG A 5 1.42 -36.98 -53.73
N THR A 6 2.43 -37.28 -52.91
CA THR A 6 2.34 -37.20 -51.44
C THR A 6 2.87 -35.91 -50.83
N ILE A 7 3.52 -35.02 -51.60
CA ILE A 7 4.22 -33.85 -51.03
C ILE A 7 3.32 -32.59 -51.02
N LEU A 8 2.27 -32.52 -51.83
CA LEU A 8 1.42 -31.32 -51.95
C LEU A 8 0.41 -31.14 -50.81
N SER A 9 0.12 -32.18 -50.02
CA SER A 9 -0.89 -32.08 -48.94
C SER A 9 -0.32 -31.61 -47.60
N ALA A 10 1.01 -31.61 -47.41
CA ALA A 10 1.62 -31.19 -46.14
C ALA A 10 1.87 -29.68 -46.05
N ALA A 11 2.04 -29.01 -47.20
CA ALA A 11 2.34 -27.56 -47.23
C ALA A 11 1.11 -26.68 -46.96
N ALA A 12 -0.10 -27.15 -47.25
CA ALA A 12 -1.33 -26.39 -47.03
C ALA A 12 -1.77 -26.35 -45.56
N ILE A 13 -1.38 -27.33 -44.75
CA ILE A 13 -1.78 -27.43 -43.33
C ILE A 13 -0.81 -26.62 -42.43
N ALA A 14 0.46 -26.46 -42.84
CA ALA A 14 1.44 -25.71 -42.07
C ALA A 14 1.22 -24.17 -42.12
N ALA A 15 0.59 -23.66 -43.18
CA ALA A 15 0.31 -22.21 -43.33
C ALA A 15 -0.89 -21.74 -42.47
N ALA A 16 -1.81 -22.65 -42.12
CA ALA A 16 -2.99 -22.31 -41.32
C ALA A 16 -2.70 -22.16 -39.81
N CYS A 17 -1.57 -22.69 -39.33
CA CYS A 17 -1.20 -22.62 -37.91
C CYS A 17 -0.42 -21.36 -37.51
N LEU A 18 0.04 -20.53 -38.47
CA LEU A 18 0.86 -19.35 -38.18
C LEU A 18 0.08 -18.03 -38.07
N LEU A 19 -1.24 -18.06 -38.29
CA LEU A 19 -2.10 -16.86 -38.28
C LEU A 19 -2.82 -16.58 -36.95
N ASN A 20 -2.63 -17.41 -35.90
CA ASN A 20 -3.37 -17.29 -34.63
C ASN A 20 -2.55 -16.80 -33.42
N VAL A 21 -1.29 -16.39 -33.58
CA VAL A 21 -0.40 -16.03 -32.44
C VAL A 21 -0.39 -14.53 -32.12
N ALA A 22 -1.37 -13.76 -32.58
CA ALA A 22 -1.37 -12.31 -32.39
C ALA A 22 -2.69 -11.73 -31.87
N THR A 23 -3.21 -12.20 -30.74
CA THR A 23 -4.05 -11.39 -29.82
C THR A 23 -4.25 -12.10 -28.49
N ALA A 24 -3.21 -12.13 -27.66
CA ALA A 24 -3.38 -12.33 -26.23
C ALA A 24 -2.44 -11.37 -25.47
N ARG A 25 -2.53 -10.08 -25.78
CA ARG A 25 -2.23 -9.08 -24.76
C ARG A 25 -3.38 -9.19 -23.77
N GLY A 26 -3.16 -9.92 -22.68
CA GLY A 26 -4.07 -9.92 -21.54
C GLY A 26 -4.38 -8.46 -21.22
N GLN A 27 -5.65 -8.07 -21.33
CA GLN A 27 -6.10 -6.81 -20.76
C GLN A 27 -5.83 -6.93 -19.27
N ALA A 28 -4.81 -6.22 -18.78
CA ALA A 28 -4.61 -6.09 -17.35
C ALA A 28 -5.92 -5.53 -16.78
N GLU A 29 -6.61 -6.34 -16.00
CA GLU A 29 -7.89 -5.96 -15.41
C GLU A 29 -7.64 -4.73 -14.54
N ARG A 30 -8.39 -3.65 -14.79
CA ARG A 30 -8.23 -2.40 -14.04
C ARG A 30 -8.56 -2.70 -12.57
N PRO A 31 -7.71 -2.32 -11.60
CA PRO A 31 -8.01 -2.53 -10.19
C PRO A 31 -9.36 -1.88 -9.82
N PRO A 32 -10.19 -2.50 -8.96
CA PRO A 32 -11.46 -1.92 -8.56
C PRO A 32 -11.23 -0.59 -7.84
N MET A 33 -12.06 0.41 -8.16
CA MET A 33 -12.00 1.73 -7.54
C MET A 33 -12.81 1.75 -6.23
N ALA A 34 -12.41 2.61 -5.30
CA ALA A 34 -13.01 2.66 -3.97
C ALA A 34 -14.52 2.93 -4.01
N GLU A 35 -14.98 3.85 -4.86
CA GLU A 35 -16.38 4.22 -5.01
C GLU A 35 -17.24 3.14 -5.70
N GLU A 36 -16.61 2.17 -6.37
CA GLU A 36 -17.31 1.05 -7.01
C GLU A 36 -17.60 -0.06 -5.98
N VAL A 37 -16.71 -0.23 -5.00
CA VAL A 37 -16.78 -1.30 -3.99
C VAL A 37 -17.43 -0.82 -2.68
N PHE A 38 -17.11 0.40 -2.24
CA PHE A 38 -17.55 0.92 -0.95
C PHE A 38 -18.66 1.95 -1.10
N LYS A 39 -19.60 1.94 -0.14
CA LYS A 39 -20.68 2.92 -0.08
C LYS A 39 -20.24 4.18 0.66
N ASN A 40 -20.83 5.32 0.27
CA ASN A 40 -20.63 6.62 0.92
C ASN A 40 -19.18 7.16 0.88
N VAL A 41 -18.42 6.81 -0.16
CA VAL A 41 -17.13 7.45 -0.49
C VAL A 41 -17.41 8.83 -1.08
N GLN A 42 -16.95 9.91 -0.44
CA GLN A 42 -17.16 11.28 -0.93
C GLN A 42 -15.85 12.01 -1.26
N MET A 43 -14.86 11.96 -0.35
CA MET A 43 -13.60 12.71 -0.51
C MET A 43 -12.48 11.92 -1.20
N LEU A 44 -12.52 10.58 -1.11
CA LEU A 44 -11.45 9.68 -1.59
C LEU A 44 -11.92 8.84 -2.78
N LYS A 45 -12.50 9.50 -3.79
CA LYS A 45 -12.93 8.85 -5.04
C LYS A 45 -11.77 8.78 -6.03
N GLY A 46 -11.85 7.87 -6.99
CA GLY A 46 -10.88 7.73 -8.09
C GLY A 46 -9.56 7.06 -7.69
N ILE A 47 -9.49 6.49 -6.49
CA ILE A 47 -8.34 5.71 -6.02
C ILE A 47 -8.68 4.21 -5.95
N PRO A 48 -7.72 3.30 -6.20
CA PRO A 48 -7.94 1.86 -6.04
C PRO A 48 -8.29 1.47 -4.60
N VAL A 49 -9.04 0.38 -4.43
CA VAL A 49 -9.41 -0.17 -3.10
C VAL A 49 -8.21 -0.31 -2.17
N LYS A 50 -7.05 -0.77 -2.67
CA LYS A 50 -5.83 -0.92 -1.87
C LYS A 50 -5.35 0.41 -1.29
N GLU A 51 -5.35 1.47 -2.10
CA GLU A 51 -4.93 2.80 -1.68
C GLU A 51 -5.92 3.41 -0.69
N PHE A 52 -7.21 3.19 -0.92
CA PHE A 52 -8.27 3.59 0.01
C PHE A 52 -8.09 2.95 1.39
N MET A 53 -7.89 1.63 1.44
CA MET A 53 -7.65 0.93 2.71
C MET A 53 -6.34 1.34 3.37
N GLY A 54 -5.29 1.60 2.59
CA GLY A 54 -4.04 2.19 3.09
C GLY A 54 -4.25 3.57 3.71
N THR A 55 -5.12 4.39 3.10
CA THR A 55 -5.48 5.72 3.63
C THR A 55 -6.24 5.62 4.95
N MET A 56 -7.14 4.64 5.11
CA MET A 56 -7.80 4.40 6.40
C MET A 56 -6.81 4.00 7.49
N GLY A 57 -5.85 3.11 7.16
CA GLY A 57 -4.75 2.76 8.07
C GLY A 57 -3.90 3.97 8.45
N PHE A 58 -3.60 4.85 7.49
CA PHE A 58 -2.87 6.09 7.75
C PHE A 58 -3.65 7.04 8.69
N PHE A 59 -4.97 7.19 8.51
CA PHE A 59 -5.79 7.98 9.43
C PHE A 59 -5.73 7.42 10.85
N SER A 60 -5.89 6.10 11.02
CA SER A 60 -5.79 5.44 12.31
C SER A 60 -4.43 5.69 12.98
N ALA A 61 -3.34 5.53 12.23
CA ALA A 61 -1.99 5.81 12.73
C ALA A 61 -1.79 7.29 13.08
N ALA A 62 -2.35 8.19 12.27
CA ALA A 62 -2.19 9.63 12.47
C ALA A 62 -2.94 10.14 13.70
N THR A 63 -4.13 9.59 13.98
CA THR A 63 -5.02 10.05 15.06
C THR A 63 -4.99 9.14 16.29
N GLY A 64 -4.28 8.01 16.25
CA GLY A 64 -4.29 6.99 17.31
C GLY A 64 -5.67 6.35 17.55
N MET A 65 -6.61 6.53 16.63
CA MET A 65 -7.93 5.89 16.69
C MET A 65 -7.91 4.60 15.90
N ASN A 66 -8.73 3.64 16.28
CA ASN A 66 -8.96 2.42 15.52
C ASN A 66 -10.15 2.58 14.55
N CYS A 67 -10.41 1.53 13.78
CA CYS A 67 -11.45 1.50 12.75
C CYS A 67 -12.85 1.79 13.32
N THR A 68 -13.24 1.10 14.40
CA THR A 68 -14.60 1.18 14.96
C THR A 68 -14.83 2.46 15.76
N GLN A 69 -13.77 3.06 16.32
CA GLN A 69 -13.86 4.38 16.93
C GLN A 69 -14.31 5.45 15.92
N CYS A 70 -13.89 5.35 14.66
CA CYS A 70 -14.34 6.23 13.58
C CYS A 70 -15.66 5.77 12.93
N HIS A 71 -15.86 4.44 12.83
CA HIS A 71 -16.89 3.81 12.01
C HIS A 71 -17.97 3.03 12.78
N ILE A 72 -18.20 3.29 14.06
CA ILE A 72 -19.10 2.52 14.98
C ILE A 72 -18.64 1.09 15.26
N GLU A 73 -19.02 0.55 16.42
CA GLU A 73 -18.57 -0.76 16.91
C GLU A 73 -19.11 -1.91 16.04
N GLU A 74 -20.35 -1.78 15.59
CA GLU A 74 -21.04 -2.76 14.75
C GLU A 74 -20.35 -2.97 13.39
N SER A 75 -19.49 -2.04 12.97
CA SER A 75 -18.66 -2.20 11.78
C SER A 75 -17.62 -3.29 11.91
N GLY A 76 -17.21 -3.67 13.13
CA GLY A 76 -16.22 -4.73 13.36
C GLY A 76 -16.63 -6.10 12.80
N GLY A 77 -17.93 -6.36 12.65
CA GLY A 77 -18.49 -7.58 12.07
C GLY A 77 -19.36 -7.35 10.82
N ASN A 78 -19.62 -6.10 10.44
CA ASN A 78 -20.52 -5.77 9.34
C ASN A 78 -19.94 -4.65 8.46
N TRP A 79 -19.35 -5.06 7.33
CA TRP A 79 -18.75 -4.15 6.37
C TRP A 79 -19.69 -3.07 5.83
N ALA A 80 -21.01 -3.33 5.79
CA ALA A 80 -21.97 -2.33 5.34
C ALA A 80 -22.07 -1.13 6.29
N ARG A 81 -21.79 -1.33 7.59
CA ARG A 81 -21.88 -0.28 8.63
C ARG A 81 -20.72 0.73 8.53
N TYR A 82 -19.60 0.38 7.90
CA TYR A 82 -18.54 1.36 7.59
C TYR A 82 -19.03 2.51 6.72
N ALA A 83 -20.12 2.32 5.97
CA ALA A 83 -20.75 3.35 5.16
C ALA A 83 -21.53 4.39 5.98
N ASP A 84 -21.91 4.07 7.21
CA ASP A 84 -22.70 4.95 8.07
C ASP A 84 -21.99 6.29 8.27
N ASP A 85 -22.79 7.36 8.37
CA ASP A 85 -22.28 8.73 8.41
C ASP A 85 -22.25 9.25 9.85
N THR A 86 -21.16 8.94 10.55
CA THR A 86 -20.90 9.36 11.92
C THR A 86 -20.38 10.80 11.99
N ASP A 87 -20.47 11.44 13.15
CA ASP A 87 -19.94 12.77 13.40
C ASP A 87 -18.42 12.83 13.18
N LEU A 88 -17.71 11.79 13.62
CA LEU A 88 -16.27 11.63 13.39
C LEU A 88 -15.95 11.48 11.92
N LYS A 89 -16.74 10.71 11.15
CA LYS A 89 -16.56 10.57 9.70
C LYS A 89 -16.81 11.89 8.97
N ARG A 90 -17.86 12.63 9.31
CA ARG A 90 -18.09 13.98 8.76
C ARG A 90 -16.95 14.94 9.10
N THR A 91 -16.41 14.86 10.31
CA THR A 91 -15.25 15.65 10.73
C THR A 91 -14.00 15.26 9.93
N ALA A 92 -13.72 13.97 9.75
CA ALA A 92 -12.61 13.49 8.94
C ALA A 92 -12.70 14.01 7.48
N ARG A 93 -13.90 14.02 6.88
CA ARG A 93 -14.09 14.63 5.53
C ARG A 93 -13.70 16.10 5.49
N ARG A 94 -14.08 16.89 6.51
CA ARG A 94 -13.68 18.30 6.63
C ARG A 94 -12.17 18.44 6.82
N MET A 95 -11.54 17.56 7.59
CA MET A 95 -10.08 17.55 7.76
C MET A 95 -9.35 17.21 6.46
N ILE A 96 -9.86 16.28 5.65
CA ILE A 96 -9.31 15.99 4.31
C ILE A 96 -9.37 17.25 3.44
N ALA A 97 -10.51 17.95 3.42
CA ALA A 97 -10.64 19.20 2.68
C ALA A 97 -9.64 20.27 3.15
N MET A 98 -9.49 20.42 4.47
CA MET A 98 -8.55 21.38 5.08
C MET A 98 -7.09 21.08 4.71
N VAL A 99 -6.63 19.84 4.88
CA VAL A 99 -5.24 19.46 4.56
C VAL A 99 -4.96 19.59 3.06
N ASN A 100 -5.90 19.18 2.21
CA ASN A 100 -5.78 19.37 0.77
C ASN A 100 -5.69 20.86 0.41
N SER A 101 -6.51 21.70 1.03
CA SER A 101 -6.47 23.15 0.83
C SER A 101 -5.13 23.76 1.26
N ILE A 102 -4.58 23.36 2.42
CA ILE A 102 -3.28 23.82 2.89
C ILE A 102 -2.18 23.44 1.91
N ASN A 103 -2.12 22.17 1.50
CA ASN A 103 -1.12 21.68 0.56
C ASN A 103 -1.21 22.35 -0.80
N GLN A 104 -2.43 22.54 -1.31
CA GLN A 104 -2.65 23.22 -2.59
C GLN A 104 -2.22 24.69 -2.53
N SER A 105 -2.59 25.40 -1.47
CA SER A 105 -2.40 26.85 -1.37
C SER A 105 -0.96 27.24 -1.03
N TRP A 106 -0.29 26.46 -0.18
CA TRP A 106 1.01 26.85 0.39
C TRP A 106 2.19 25.99 -0.08
N PHE A 107 1.91 24.78 -0.57
CA PHE A 107 2.94 23.82 -0.95
C PHE A 107 2.86 23.40 -2.42
N ARG A 108 2.20 24.21 -3.27
CA ARG A 108 2.07 23.96 -4.72
C ARG A 108 1.46 22.59 -5.03
N GLY A 109 0.55 22.12 -4.18
CA GLY A 109 -0.06 20.80 -4.28
C GLY A 109 0.80 19.64 -3.78
N GLN A 110 2.04 19.90 -3.32
CA GLN A 110 2.87 18.88 -2.69
C GLN A 110 2.29 18.49 -1.33
N ARG A 111 2.31 17.20 -1.01
CA ARG A 111 1.80 16.67 0.25
C ARG A 111 2.84 16.83 1.36
N VAL A 112 2.93 18.04 1.90
CA VAL A 112 3.85 18.40 2.99
C VAL A 112 3.14 18.32 4.34
N VAL A 113 1.94 18.88 4.44
CA VAL A 113 1.09 18.77 5.64
C VAL A 113 0.24 17.51 5.55
N THR A 114 0.19 16.75 6.63
CA THR A 114 -0.65 15.55 6.74
C THR A 114 -1.43 15.57 8.05
N CYS A 115 -2.31 14.59 8.25
CA CYS A 115 -3.00 14.41 9.53
C CYS A 115 -2.01 14.28 10.69
N TYR A 116 -0.88 13.58 10.48
CA TYR A 116 0.14 13.36 11.51
C TYR A 116 0.87 14.64 11.90
N SER A 117 1.00 15.63 11.00
CA SER A 117 1.64 16.91 11.29
C SER A 117 1.04 17.61 12.51
N CYS A 118 -0.28 17.48 12.71
CA CYS A 118 -0.98 18.08 13.84
C CYS A 118 -1.39 17.05 14.91
N HIS A 119 -1.89 15.87 14.50
CA HIS A 119 -2.41 14.88 15.45
C HIS A 119 -1.31 14.11 16.17
N ARG A 120 -0.18 13.82 15.50
CA ARG A 120 0.97 13.12 16.08
C ARG A 120 0.61 11.84 16.86
N GLY A 121 -0.38 11.08 16.39
CA GLY A 121 -0.87 9.86 17.04
C GLY A 121 -1.96 10.09 18.12
N GLY A 122 -2.40 11.33 18.33
CA GLY A 122 -3.49 11.67 19.26
C GLY A 122 -4.83 11.89 18.57
N ALA A 123 -5.94 11.55 19.25
CA ALA A 123 -7.29 11.72 18.70
C ALA A 123 -7.65 13.20 18.44
N LYS A 124 -6.96 14.12 19.10
CA LYS A 124 -7.03 15.56 18.88
C LYS A 124 -5.62 16.09 18.53
N PRO A 125 -5.52 17.18 17.75
CA PRO A 125 -4.23 17.83 17.50
C PRO A 125 -3.47 18.16 18.78
N MET A 126 -2.17 17.87 18.79
CA MET A 126 -1.27 18.27 19.87
C MET A 126 -0.85 19.73 19.65
N VAL A 127 -1.38 20.63 20.48
CA VAL A 127 -1.16 22.08 20.34
C VAL A 127 -0.26 22.68 21.42
N ILE A 128 0.05 21.91 22.46
CA ILE A 128 0.95 22.32 23.54
C ILE A 128 2.27 21.59 23.34
N PRO A 129 3.40 22.30 23.21
CA PRO A 129 4.72 21.67 23.17
C PRO A 129 4.98 20.86 24.44
N ASP A 130 5.52 19.65 24.27
CA ASP A 130 5.96 18.85 25.40
C ASP A 130 7.36 19.30 25.84
N LEU A 131 7.45 19.94 27.00
CA LEU A 131 8.73 20.38 27.57
C LEU A 131 9.63 19.20 27.92
N ALA A 132 9.06 18.00 28.18
CA ALA A 132 9.85 16.81 28.35
C ALA A 132 10.56 16.43 27.05
N GLU A 133 9.93 16.55 25.87
CA GLU A 133 10.64 16.34 24.59
C GLU A 133 11.80 17.34 24.41
N GLN A 134 11.70 18.55 24.97
CA GLN A 134 12.73 19.59 24.85
C GLN A 134 13.90 19.42 25.83
N TYR A 135 13.63 18.97 27.06
CA TYR A 135 14.61 18.97 28.16
C TYR A 135 15.02 17.57 28.66
N SER A 136 14.46 16.48 28.10
CA SER A 136 14.87 15.11 28.43
C SER A 136 16.05 14.64 27.57
N GLU A 137 16.56 13.45 27.87
CA GLU A 137 17.56 12.80 27.00
C GLU A 137 17.01 12.68 25.57
N PRO A 138 17.80 13.03 24.53
CA PRO A 138 17.33 12.98 23.16
C PRO A 138 16.82 11.58 22.80
N VAL A 139 15.53 11.47 22.51
CA VAL A 139 14.99 10.26 21.89
C VAL A 139 15.53 10.20 20.47
N LEU A 140 16.38 9.21 20.18
CA LEU A 140 16.84 8.93 18.82
C LEU A 140 15.65 8.45 17.98
N ARG A 141 14.96 9.40 17.34
CA ARG A 141 13.90 9.09 16.39
C ARG A 141 14.54 8.54 15.12
N VAL A 142 14.03 7.40 14.64
CA VAL A 142 14.34 6.95 13.28
C VAL A 142 13.82 8.02 12.33
N PRO A 143 14.62 8.49 11.36
CA PRO A 143 14.17 9.50 10.41
C PRO A 143 12.86 9.07 9.72
N ASP A 144 11.90 9.99 9.63
CA ASP A 144 10.64 9.79 8.90
C ASP A 144 10.87 9.71 7.37
N GLU A 145 12.10 10.01 6.94
CA GLU A 145 12.55 9.82 5.56
C GLU A 145 13.02 8.38 5.36
N ILE A 146 12.28 7.62 4.55
CA ILE A 146 12.80 6.38 3.97
C ILE A 146 13.90 6.78 2.99
N GLN A 147 15.15 6.81 3.45
CA GLN A 147 16.31 6.95 2.57
C GLN A 147 16.29 5.81 1.56
N ARG A 148 15.95 6.15 0.31
CA ARG A 148 16.01 5.19 -0.79
C ARG A 148 17.47 5.00 -1.18
N ASP A 149 17.94 3.81 -0.84
CA ASP A 149 19.13 3.15 -1.36
C ASP A 149 20.45 3.82 -0.94
N PHE A 150 21.06 3.27 0.12
CA PHE A 150 22.46 3.53 0.40
C PHE A 150 23.28 2.82 -0.68
N GLN A 151 23.72 3.56 -1.70
CA GLN A 151 24.68 3.05 -2.68
C GLN A 151 25.89 2.44 -1.93
N GLY A 152 26.15 1.15 -2.16
CA GLY A 152 27.24 0.42 -1.52
C GLY A 152 26.86 -0.41 -0.29
N VAL A 153 25.58 -0.43 0.12
CA VAL A 153 25.11 -1.34 1.18
C VAL A 153 24.65 -2.66 0.55
N PRO A 154 25.00 -3.83 1.14
CA PRO A 154 24.54 -5.12 0.62
C PRO A 154 23.01 -5.19 0.59
N SER A 155 22.47 -5.74 -0.50
CA SER A 155 21.04 -6.03 -0.63
C SER A 155 20.56 -6.92 0.52
N ALA A 156 19.26 -6.87 0.83
CA ALA A 156 18.66 -7.73 1.87
C ALA A 156 19.01 -9.21 1.66
N THR A 157 19.00 -9.68 0.40
CA THR A 157 19.42 -11.04 0.04
C THR A 157 20.87 -11.31 0.40
N GLN A 158 21.80 -10.41 0.06
CA GLN A 158 23.22 -10.57 0.41
C GLN A 158 23.46 -10.59 1.94
N ILE A 159 22.68 -9.83 2.71
CA ILE A 159 22.74 -9.85 4.17
C ILE A 159 22.25 -11.20 4.69
N LEU A 160 21.10 -11.66 4.19
CA LEU A 160 20.53 -12.96 4.56
C LEU A 160 21.47 -14.11 4.20
N ASP A 161 22.05 -14.11 3.01
CA ASP A 161 22.99 -15.13 2.55
C ASP A 161 24.25 -15.19 3.42
N LYS A 162 24.80 -14.03 3.80
CA LYS A 162 25.93 -13.97 4.75
C LYS A 162 25.55 -14.50 6.13
N TYR A 163 24.36 -14.16 6.62
CA TYR A 163 23.87 -14.67 7.91
C TYR A 163 23.71 -16.19 7.86
N VAL A 164 23.05 -16.72 6.81
CA VAL A 164 22.90 -18.15 6.54
C VAL A 164 24.27 -18.83 6.54
N GLN A 165 25.25 -18.27 5.84
CA GLN A 165 26.60 -18.83 5.80
C GLN A 165 27.27 -18.83 7.18
N ALA A 166 27.14 -17.72 7.95
CA ALA A 166 27.70 -17.59 9.29
C ALA A 166 27.10 -18.60 10.29
N VAL A 167 25.81 -18.95 10.15
CA VAL A 167 25.15 -19.97 10.99
C VAL A 167 25.36 -21.41 10.48
N GLY A 168 26.24 -21.61 9.49
CA GLY A 168 26.66 -22.92 9.00
C GLY A 168 25.94 -23.40 7.74
N GLY A 169 25.39 -22.48 6.95
CA GLY A 169 24.77 -22.74 5.65
C GLY A 169 23.31 -23.18 5.72
N MET A 170 22.66 -23.24 4.56
CA MET A 170 21.23 -23.55 4.45
C MET A 170 20.87 -24.91 5.05
N GLN A 171 21.73 -25.92 4.92
CA GLN A 171 21.49 -27.25 5.48
C GLN A 171 21.35 -27.19 7.01
N ARG A 172 22.28 -26.52 7.71
CA ARG A 172 22.22 -26.38 9.17
C ARG A 172 21.03 -25.52 9.59
N LEU A 173 20.76 -24.44 8.87
CA LEU A 173 19.58 -23.61 9.11
C LEU A 173 18.27 -24.40 8.96
N SER A 174 18.17 -25.25 7.93
CA SER A 174 16.98 -26.08 7.68
C SER A 174 16.76 -27.20 8.69
N SER A 175 17.81 -27.56 9.45
CA SER A 175 17.71 -28.56 10.53
C SER A 175 17.27 -27.98 11.87
N LEU A 176 17.18 -26.65 12.00
CA LEU A 176 16.67 -26.03 13.23
C LEU A 176 15.16 -26.21 13.31
N THR A 177 14.70 -26.85 14.37
CA THR A 177 13.27 -27.12 14.63
C THR A 177 12.64 -26.14 15.60
N SER A 178 13.44 -25.27 16.23
CA SER A 178 12.99 -24.21 17.11
C SER A 178 13.95 -23.02 17.10
N PHE A 179 13.41 -21.85 17.45
CA PHE A 179 14.15 -20.61 17.71
C PHE A 179 13.78 -20.14 19.12
N VAL A 180 14.72 -19.54 19.85
CA VAL A 180 14.47 -18.93 21.17
C VAL A 180 14.00 -17.50 20.98
#